data_AF-A0A8B4CKC7-F1
#
_entry.id   AF-A0A8B4CKC7-F1
#
_cell.length_a   1.000
_cell.length_b   1.000
_cell.length_c   1.000
_cell.angle_alpha   90.00
_cell.angle_beta   90.00
_cell.angle_gamma   90.00
#
_symmetry.space_group_name_H-M   'P 1'
#
loop_
_entity.id
_entity.type
_entity.pdbx_description
1 polymer ?
#
loop_
_entity_poly.entity_id
_entity_poly.type
_entity_poly.pdbx_seq_one_letter_code
_entity_poly.pdbx_strand_id
1 'polypeptide(L)'
;MHNSIIQVWDYLTHCGHKFLWLKINPVPPGYTGSVYTQQFVIFSKACRILATLDVHRQHWVYSGITPRCLPADKNPSMLNHGIPLDRGIALHYASQGY
;
A
#
# COMPACT_ATOMS: atom_id res chain seq x y z
N MET A 1 -8.43 -10.47 5.38
CA MET A 1 -7.51 -9.38 5.74
C MET A 1 -6.10 -9.84 5.40
N HIS A 2 -5.28 -8.97 4.83
CA HIS A 2 -3.90 -9.29 4.48
C HIS A 2 -2.96 -8.67 5.50
N ASN A 3 -1.97 -9.44 5.94
CA ASN A 3 -1.06 -9.03 7.02
C ASN A 3 0.32 -8.64 6.47
N SER A 4 0.58 -8.87 5.18
CA SER A 4 1.85 -8.50 4.56
C SER A 4 1.65 -7.75 3.25
N ILE A 5 2.52 -6.80 3.01
CA ILE A 5 2.57 -5.97 1.80
C ILE A 5 2.65 -6.80 0.52
N ILE A 6 3.32 -7.96 0.52
CA ILE A 6 3.41 -8.80 -0.68
C ILE A 6 2.04 -9.36 -1.06
N GLN A 7 1.24 -9.78 -0.08
CA GLN A 7 -0.11 -10.29 -0.31
C GLN A 7 -1.03 -9.18 -0.81
N VAL A 8 -0.84 -7.96 -0.31
CA VAL A 8 -1.56 -6.77 -0.74
C VAL A 8 -1.20 -6.42 -2.19
N TRP A 9 0.09 -6.45 -2.53
CA TRP A 9 0.58 -6.24 -3.88
C TRP A 9 0.03 -7.30 -4.86
N ASP A 10 0.12 -8.58 -4.51
CA ASP A 10 -0.43 -9.68 -5.31
C ASP A 10 -1.93 -9.49 -5.55
N TYR A 11 -2.69 -9.12 -4.50
CA TYR A 11 -4.13 -8.88 -4.61
C TYR A 11 -4.45 -7.68 -5.51
N LEU A 12 -3.77 -6.55 -5.34
CA LEU A 12 -4.02 -5.34 -6.12
C LEU A 12 -3.63 -5.52 -7.59
N THR A 13 -2.51 -6.18 -7.87
CA THR A 13 -2.10 -6.50 -9.25
C THR A 13 -3.07 -7.48 -9.91
N HIS A 14 -3.54 -8.50 -9.18
CA HIS A 14 -4.60 -9.40 -9.66
C HIS A 14 -5.93 -8.66 -9.92
N CYS A 15 -6.21 -7.58 -9.21
CA CYS A 15 -7.35 -6.70 -9.48
C CYS A 15 -7.15 -5.78 -10.69
N GLY A 16 -6.00 -5.82 -11.37
CA GLY A 16 -5.72 -5.02 -12.58
C GLY A 16 -4.90 -3.75 -12.33
N HIS A 17 -4.48 -3.48 -11.10
CA HIS A 17 -3.61 -2.33 -10.78
C HIS A 17 -2.16 -2.64 -11.12
N LYS A 18 -1.77 -2.42 -12.37
CA LYS A 18 -0.42 -2.73 -12.88
C LYS A 18 0.69 -1.82 -12.37
N PHE A 19 0.33 -0.59 -11.98
CA PHE A 19 1.28 0.41 -11.52
C PHE A 19 0.88 0.87 -10.13
N LEU A 20 1.71 0.53 -9.15
CA LEU A 20 1.51 0.81 -7.75
C LEU A 20 2.70 1.61 -7.23
N TRP A 21 2.44 2.45 -6.25
CA TRP A 21 3.47 3.18 -5.53
C TRP A 21 3.21 3.09 -4.04
N LEU A 22 4.29 3.10 -3.29
CA LEU A 22 4.33 3.06 -1.84
C LEU A 22 4.73 4.43 -1.30
N LYS A 23 3.89 5.02 -0.46
CA LYS A 23 4.22 6.17 0.37
C LYS A 23 4.50 5.68 1.78
N ILE A 24 5.65 6.11 2.32
CA ILE A 24 6.07 5.82 3.68
C ILE A 24 5.83 7.09 4.51
N ASN A 25 4.96 6.98 5.50
CA ASN A 25 4.67 8.07 6.44
C ASN A 25 5.25 7.73 7.83
N PRO A 26 5.64 8.74 8.61
CA PRO A 26 5.94 8.53 10.01
C PRO A 26 4.69 8.03 10.75
N VAL A 27 4.89 7.20 11.77
CA VAL A 27 3.81 6.81 12.69
C VAL A 27 3.33 8.05 13.46
N PRO A 28 2.02 8.20 13.74
CA PRO A 28 1.50 9.33 14.51
C PRO A 28 2.23 9.50 15.86
N PRO A 29 2.52 10.75 16.28
CA PRO A 29 3.15 11.03 17.58
C PRO A 29 2.36 10.42 18.75
N GLY A 30 3.08 9.88 19.74
CA GLY A 30 2.47 9.31 20.95
C GLY A 30 2.10 7.83 20.85
N TYR A 31 2.42 7.19 19.73
CA TYR A 31 2.09 5.79 19.51
C TYR A 31 3.30 4.87 19.75
N THR A 32 3.20 3.99 20.76
CA THR A 32 4.31 3.14 21.26
C THR A 32 4.07 1.63 21.12
N GLY A 33 2.92 1.21 20.56
CA GLY A 33 2.45 -0.18 20.63
C GLY A 33 2.42 -0.99 19.31
N SER A 34 2.89 -0.46 18.18
CA SER A 34 2.93 -1.23 16.92
C SER A 34 4.30 -1.85 16.72
N VAL A 35 4.28 -3.03 16.13
CA VAL A 35 5.45 -3.69 15.55
C VAL A 35 6.00 -2.93 14.34
N TYR A 36 5.18 -2.10 13.70
CA TYR A 36 5.54 -1.25 12.57
C TYR A 36 6.09 0.10 13.02
N THR A 37 7.25 0.47 12.48
CA THR A 37 7.91 1.77 12.72
C THR A 37 7.47 2.85 11.74
N GLN A 38 6.71 2.48 10.71
CA GLN A 38 6.25 3.35 9.63
C GLN A 38 4.82 3.00 9.22
N GLN A 39 4.07 3.99 8.73
CA GLN A 39 2.76 3.77 8.12
C GLN A 39 2.89 3.75 6.61
N PHE A 40 2.45 2.66 6.00
CA PHE A 40 2.49 2.48 4.55
C PHE A 40 1.15 2.80 3.91
N VAL A 41 1.21 3.49 2.77
CA VAL A 41 0.04 3.77 1.93
C VAL A 41 0.38 3.38 0.51
N ILE A 42 -0.40 2.47 -0.06
CA ILE A 42 -0.29 2.05 -1.45
C ILE A 42 -1.32 2.81 -2.27
N PHE A 43 -0.86 3.40 -3.36
CA PHE A 43 -1.71 4.14 -4.28
C PHE A 43 -1.46 3.73 -5.73
N SER A 44 -2.50 3.93 -6.53
CA SER A 44 -2.50 3.74 -7.98
C SER A 44 -1.83 4.91 -8.72
N LYS A 45 -1.64 4.75 -10.02
CA LYS A 45 -1.08 5.77 -10.92
C LYS A 45 -1.84 7.10 -10.92
N ALA A 46 -3.14 7.11 -10.68
CA ALA A 46 -3.94 8.34 -10.54
C ALA A 46 -4.08 8.81 -9.08
N CYS A 47 -3.10 8.49 -8.23
CA CYS A 47 -3.05 8.95 -6.85
C CYS A 47 -4.20 8.46 -5.96
N ARG A 48 -4.95 7.42 -6.37
CA ARG A 48 -6.00 6.85 -5.52
C ARG A 48 -5.35 5.92 -4.52
N ILE A 49 -5.59 6.17 -3.23
CA ILE A 49 -5.23 5.25 -2.15
C ILE A 49 -5.98 3.94 -2.40
N LEU A 50 -5.27 2.82 -2.42
CA LEU A 50 -5.82 1.49 -2.62
C LEU A 50 -5.78 0.66 -1.33
N ALA A 51 -4.68 0.79 -0.59
CA ALA A 51 -4.50 0.11 0.69
C ALA A 51 -3.66 0.97 1.62
N THR A 52 -3.97 0.90 2.91
CA THR A 52 -3.24 1.58 3.98
C THR A 52 -2.93 0.55 5.05
N LEU A 53 -1.70 0.55 5.56
CA LEU A 53 -1.36 -0.20 6.77
C LEU A 53 -1.98 0.52 7.97
N ASP A 54 -2.95 -0.12 8.62
CA ASP A 54 -3.48 0.35 9.88
C ASP A 54 -2.54 -0.11 10.99
N VAL A 55 -1.70 0.82 11.47
CA VAL A 55 -0.73 0.55 12.53
C VAL A 55 -1.38 0.27 13.89
N HIS A 56 -2.63 0.70 14.11
CA HIS A 56 -3.38 0.42 15.33
C HIS A 56 -3.92 -1.01 15.33
N ARG A 57 -4.42 -1.46 14.18
CA ARG A 57 -5.02 -2.79 14.02
C ARG A 57 -4.05 -3.85 13.49
N GLN A 58 -2.82 -3.44 13.18
CA GLN A 58 -1.72 -4.25 12.66
C GLN A 58 -2.06 -5.04 11.38
N HIS A 59 -2.95 -4.52 10.54
CA HIS A 59 -3.33 -5.15 9.28
C HIS A 59 -3.56 -4.12 8.18
N TRP A 60 -3.55 -4.61 6.93
CA TRP A 60 -3.83 -3.77 5.77
C TRP A 60 -5.33 -3.55 5.59
N VAL A 61 -5.71 -2.28 5.43
CA VAL A 61 -7.08 -1.82 5.18
C VAL A 61 -7.17 -1.31 3.76
N TYR A 62 -8.13 -1.83 2.99
CA TYR A 62 -8.40 -1.38 1.63
C TYR A 62 -9.34 -0.17 1.64
N SER A 63 -9.13 0.78 0.73
CA SER A 63 -9.92 2.02 0.63
C SER A 63 -11.36 1.81 0.11
N GLY A 64 -11.79 0.56 -0.14
CA GLY A 64 -13.15 0.22 -0.56
C GLY A 64 -13.38 -1.30 -0.60
N ILE A 65 -14.63 -1.69 -0.91
CA ILE A 65 -15.10 -3.09 -0.91
C ILE A 65 -14.40 -3.93 -1.99
N THR A 66 -13.92 -3.30 -3.08
CA THR A 66 -13.31 -4.01 -4.21
C THR A 66 -12.38 -3.08 -5.00
N PRO A 67 -11.04 -3.16 -4.86
CA PRO A 67 -10.12 -2.51 -5.79
C PRO A 67 -10.34 -2.94 -7.26
N ARG A 68 -11.06 -4.04 -7.52
CA ARG A 68 -11.55 -4.43 -8.86
C ARG A 68 -12.52 -3.44 -9.51
N CYS A 69 -13.24 -2.65 -8.72
CA CYS A 69 -14.26 -1.70 -9.20
C CYS A 69 -13.66 -0.33 -9.55
N LEU A 70 -12.37 -0.10 -9.25
CA LEU A 70 -11.71 1.14 -9.62
C LEU A 70 -11.23 1.04 -11.08
N PRO A 71 -11.69 1.93 -11.96
CA PRO A 71 -11.28 1.90 -13.36
C PRO A 71 -9.76 2.11 -13.45
N ALA A 72 -9.10 1.27 -14.25
CA ALA A 72 -7.68 1.41 -14.55
C ALA A 72 -7.38 2.82 -15.06
N ASP A 73 -6.39 3.47 -14.44
CA ASP A 73 -6.14 4.89 -14.66
C ASP A 73 -5.64 5.18 -16.07
N LYS A 74 -6.35 6.08 -16.78
CA LYS A 74 -6.04 6.44 -18.18
C LYS A 74 -4.95 7.51 -18.32
N ASN A 75 -4.66 8.31 -17.29
CA ASN A 75 -3.65 9.37 -17.33
C ASN A 75 -2.82 9.44 -16.02
N PRO A 76 -1.47 9.48 -16.10
CA PRO A 76 -0.62 9.77 -14.95
C PRO A 76 -0.61 11.27 -14.63
N SER A 77 -1.06 11.66 -13.45
CA SER A 77 -0.45 12.79 -12.74
C SER A 77 0.71 12.20 -11.93
N MET A 78 1.96 12.46 -12.35
CA MET A 78 3.14 11.92 -11.67
C MET A 78 3.15 12.35 -10.20
N LEU A 79 3.10 11.37 -9.30
CA LEU A 79 3.40 11.56 -7.89
C LEU A 79 4.92 11.55 -7.70
N ASN A 80 5.51 12.71 -7.39
CA ASN A 80 6.91 12.84 -6.96
C ASN A 80 7.16 12.36 -5.51
N HIS A 81 6.23 11.63 -4.89
CA HIS A 81 6.22 11.41 -3.43
C HIS A 81 6.11 9.95 -2.98
N GLY A 82 6.28 8.97 -3.87
CA GLY A 82 6.30 7.56 -3.46
C GLY A 82 7.25 6.70 -4.28
N ILE A 83 7.61 5.56 -3.71
CA ILE A 83 8.51 4.57 -4.30
C ILE A 83 7.68 3.68 -5.22
N PRO A 84 8.08 3.45 -6.49
CA PRO A 84 7.43 2.46 -7.33
C PRO A 84 7.39 1.10 -6.61
N LEU A 85 6.19 0.54 -6.45
CA LEU A 85 5.98 -0.71 -5.73
C LEU A 85 5.88 -1.86 -6.72
N ASP A 86 7.02 -2.44 -7.03
CA ASP A 86 7.11 -3.73 -7.72
C ASP A 86 7.19 -4.90 -6.72
N ARG A 87 7.22 -6.12 -7.26
CA ARG A 87 7.30 -7.35 -6.46
C ARG A 87 8.56 -7.41 -5.61
N GLY A 88 9.69 -6.91 -6.09
CA GLY A 88 10.97 -6.93 -5.37
C GLY A 88 10.94 -6.01 -4.15
N ILE A 89 10.41 -4.80 -4.31
CA ILE A 89 10.20 -3.86 -3.21
C ILE A 89 9.18 -4.42 -2.20
N ALA A 90 8.09 -5.02 -2.69
CA ALA A 90 7.11 -5.67 -1.81
C ALA A 90 7.75 -6.82 -1.00
N LEU A 91 8.57 -7.67 -1.62
CA LEU A 91 9.29 -8.73 -0.91
C LEU A 91 10.31 -8.18 0.10
N HIS A 92 11.01 -7.10 -0.24
CA HIS A 92 11.97 -6.44 0.66
C HIS A 92 11.32 -5.93 1.94
N TYR A 93 10.12 -5.36 1.85
CA TYR A 93 9.39 -4.90 3.02
C TYR A 93 8.69 -6.05 3.76
N ALA A 94 8.20 -7.06 3.03
CA ALA A 94 7.65 -8.27 3.64
C ALA A 94 8.69 -9.01 4.51
N SER A 95 9.96 -9.05 4.09
CA SER A 95 11.03 -9.65 4.91
C SER A 95 11.37 -8.84 6.16
N GLN A 96 11.00 -7.57 6.22
CA GLN A 96 11.08 -6.70 7.40
C GLN A 96 9.82 -6.78 8.28
N GLY A 97 8.86 -7.63 7.90
CA GLY A 97 7.63 -7.86 8.64
C GLY A 97 6.42 -7.03 8.19
N TYR A 98 6.51 -6.27 7.08
CA TYR A 98 5.43 -5.41 6.55
C TYR A 98 4.42 -6.10 5.61
#